data_AF-A0A1C7Z7L1-F1
#
_entry.id   AF-A0A1C7Z7L1-F1
#
_cell.length_a   1.000
_cell.length_b   1.000
_cell.length_c   1.000
_cell.angle_alpha   90.00
_cell.angle_beta   90.00
_cell.angle_gamma   90.00
#
_symmetry.space_group_name_H-M   'P 1'
#
loop_
_entity.id
_entity.type
_entity.pdbx_description
1 polymer ?
#
loop_
_entity_poly.entity_id
_entity_poly.type
_entity_poly.pdbx_seq_one_letter_code
_entity_poly.pdbx_strand_id
1 'polypeptide(L)'
;MIEFNNRIDAQRVILNLVNRGIWKEELYGLSSGAIDRWVRVNGIDPAADLPRAICESADKLFFLANKSQEQVTDEYRLLSVEVLELTQRIARIVDIV
;
A
#
# COMPACT_ATOMS: atom_id res chain seq x y z
N MET A 1 15.24 -4.19 8.23
CA MET A 1 13.85 -4.66 8.41
C MET A 1 12.96 -3.42 8.29
N ILE A 2 11.94 -3.42 7.45
CA ILE A 2 11.01 -2.27 7.36
C ILE A 2 10.06 -2.44 8.55
N GLU A 3 10.27 -1.65 9.59
CA GLU A 3 9.36 -1.55 10.72
C GLU A 3 8.48 -0.32 10.50
N PHE A 4 7.16 -0.52 10.49
CA PHE A 4 6.23 0.58 10.30
C PHE A 4 5.94 1.25 11.65
N ASN A 5 6.63 2.36 11.90
CA ASN A 5 6.46 3.14 13.13
C ASN A 5 5.05 3.73 13.25
N ASN A 6 4.41 4.03 12.12
CA ASN A 6 3.01 4.46 12.05
C ASN A 6 2.46 4.31 10.62
N ARG A 7 1.15 4.52 10.48
CA ARG A 7 0.43 4.46 9.21
C ARG A 7 1.02 5.36 8.12
N ILE A 8 1.42 6.58 8.46
CA ILE A 8 1.91 7.56 7.48
C ILE A 8 3.23 7.08 6.88
N ASP A 9 4.11 6.51 7.70
CA ASP A 9 5.38 5.94 7.24
C ASP A 9 5.14 4.74 6.32
N ALA A 10 4.20 3.85 6.68
CA ALA A 10 3.81 2.74 5.83
C ALA A 10 3.23 3.17 4.48
N GLN A 11 2.32 4.16 4.49
CA GLN A 11 1.77 4.74 3.27
C GLN A 11 2.87 5.31 2.38
N ARG A 12 3.82 6.08 2.94
CA ARG A 12 4.94 6.66 2.18
C ARG A 12 5.82 5.58 1.55
N VAL A 13 6.12 4.51 2.28
CA VAL A 13 6.91 3.38 1.75
C VAL A 13 6.21 2.74 0.56
N ILE A 14 4.91 2.47 0.66
CA ILE A 14 4.14 1.88 -0.44
C ILE A 14 4.12 2.80 -1.66
N LEU A 15 3.82 4.09 -1.48
CA LEU A 15 3.79 5.06 -2.58
C LEU A 15 5.16 5.14 -3.27
N ASN A 16 6.24 5.23 -2.49
CA ASN A 16 7.60 5.27 -3.01
C ASN A 16 7.98 3.98 -3.76
N LEU A 17 7.49 2.82 -3.31
CA LEU A 17 7.75 1.55 -3.99
C LEU A 17 7.00 1.48 -5.32
N VAL A 18 5.70 1.78 -5.32
CA VAL A 18 4.90 1.80 -6.55
C VAL A 18 5.52 2.75 -7.55
N ASN A 19 5.87 3.98 -7.14
CA ASN A 19 6.38 5.02 -8.04
C ASN A 19 7.83 4.81 -8.52
N ARG A 20 8.49 3.69 -8.17
CA ARG A 20 9.74 3.29 -8.84
C ARG A 20 9.50 2.77 -10.26
N GLY A 21 8.31 2.24 -10.53
CA GLY A 21 7.93 1.82 -11.87
C GLY A 21 7.77 3.00 -12.83
N ILE A 22 7.79 2.71 -14.14
CA ILE A 22 7.59 3.73 -15.17
C ILE A 22 6.08 3.91 -15.41
N TRP A 23 5.53 5.02 -14.90
CA TRP A 23 4.12 5.35 -15.02
C TRP A 23 3.92 6.63 -15.84
N LYS A 24 2.77 6.72 -16.51
CA LYS A 24 2.29 7.98 -17.11
C LYS A 24 1.91 8.99 -16.02
N GLU A 25 1.35 8.51 -14.92
CA GLU A 25 1.03 9.30 -13.74
C GLU A 25 1.43 8.48 -12.50
N GLU A 26 2.14 9.10 -11.56
CA GLU A 26 2.47 8.50 -10.27
C GLU A 26 1.24 8.29 -9.39
N LEU A 27 1.32 7.34 -8.47
CA LEU A 27 0.31 7.14 -7.44
C LEU A 27 0.54 8.18 -6.32
N TYR A 28 -0.41 9.10 -6.15
CA TYR A 28 -0.30 10.19 -5.17
C TYR A 28 -0.97 9.92 -3.81
N GLY A 29 -1.68 8.81 -3.68
CA GLY A 29 -2.39 8.47 -2.44
C GLY A 29 -3.04 7.09 -2.49
N LEU A 30 -3.43 6.60 -1.32
CA LEU A 30 -4.04 5.26 -1.15
C LEU A 30 -5.57 5.32 -0.95
N SER A 31 -6.24 6.45 -1.23
CA SER A 31 -7.71 6.45 -1.28
C SER A 31 -8.18 5.69 -2.52
N SER A 32 -9.38 5.10 -2.46
CA SER A 32 -9.99 4.40 -3.60
C SER A 32 -9.98 5.26 -4.87
N GLY A 33 -10.41 6.52 -4.78
CA GLY A 33 -10.40 7.44 -5.92
C GLY A 33 -9.02 7.76 -6.48
N ALA A 34 -7.96 7.77 -5.64
CA ALA A 34 -6.60 7.95 -6.12
C ALA A 34 -6.09 6.71 -6.85
N ILE A 35 -6.35 5.52 -6.30
CA ILE A 35 -5.98 4.24 -6.91
C ILE A 35 -6.73 4.03 -8.23
N ASP A 36 -8.04 4.26 -8.26
CA ASP A 36 -8.88 4.11 -9.47
C ASP A 36 -8.41 5.04 -10.61
N ARG A 37 -8.08 6.28 -10.27
CA ARG A 37 -7.51 7.23 -11.23
C ARG A 37 -6.16 6.72 -11.77
N TRP A 38 -5.26 6.33 -10.88
CA TRP A 38 -3.93 5.86 -11.25
C TRP A 38 -4.00 4.62 -12.15
N VAL A 39 -4.84 3.63 -11.82
CA VAL A 39 -5.10 2.46 -12.67
C VAL A 39 -5.58 2.87 -14.05
N ARG A 40 -6.59 3.75 -14.11
CA ARG A 40 -7.18 4.22 -15.39
C ARG A 40 -6.19 4.99 -16.25
N VAL A 41 -5.45 5.94 -15.69
CA VAL A 41 -4.50 6.79 -16.45
C VAL A 41 -3.32 5.97 -16.97
N ASN A 42 -2.85 5.00 -16.19
CA ASN A 42 -1.76 4.12 -16.60
C ASN A 42 -2.21 2.95 -17.49
N GLY A 43 -3.52 2.73 -17.66
CA GLY A 43 -4.05 1.63 -18.46
C GLY A 43 -3.77 0.25 -17.85
N ILE A 44 -3.71 0.19 -16.51
CA ILE A 44 -3.46 -1.05 -15.78
C ILE A 44 -4.77 -1.83 -15.70
N ASP A 45 -4.71 -3.15 -15.88
CA ASP A 45 -5.86 -4.02 -15.66
C ASP A 45 -6.27 -3.98 -14.17
N PRO A 46 -7.51 -3.57 -13.81
CA PRO A 46 -7.97 -3.56 -12.43
C PRO A 46 -7.96 -4.94 -11.76
N ALA A 47 -8.00 -6.02 -12.55
CA ALA A 47 -7.90 -7.39 -12.04
C ALA A 47 -6.45 -7.85 -11.83
N ALA A 48 -5.46 -7.07 -12.26
CA ALA A 48 -4.05 -7.38 -12.06
C ALA A 48 -3.64 -7.36 -10.58
N ASP A 49 -2.51 -8.00 -10.31
CA ASP A 49 -2.04 -8.23 -8.95
C ASP A 49 -1.65 -6.93 -8.23
N LEU A 50 -1.05 -5.97 -8.97
CA LEU A 50 -0.54 -4.73 -8.41
C LEU A 50 -1.66 -3.82 -7.85
N PRO A 51 -2.71 -3.45 -8.61
CA PRO A 51 -3.83 -2.68 -8.06
C PRO A 51 -4.51 -3.37 -6.87
N ARG A 52 -4.68 -4.69 -6.92
CA ARG A 52 -5.28 -5.46 -5.81
C ARG A 52 -4.44 -5.37 -4.55
N ALA A 53 -3.12 -5.60 -4.65
CA ALA A 53 -2.22 -5.49 -3.51
C ALA A 53 -2.17 -4.08 -2.92
N ILE A 54 -2.26 -3.04 -3.76
CA ILE A 54 -2.34 -1.64 -3.31
C ILE A 54 -3.64 -1.38 -2.55
N CYS A 55 -4.80 -1.83 -3.07
CA CYS A 55 -6.09 -1.71 -2.38
C CYS A 55 -6.10 -2.45 -1.04
N GLU A 56 -5.64 -3.70 -1.01
CA GLU A 56 -5.54 -4.49 0.24
C GLU A 56 -4.68 -3.79 1.29
N SER A 57 -3.57 -3.14 0.86
CA SER A 57 -2.71 -2.38 1.75
C SER A 57 -3.40 -1.12 2.27
N ALA A 58 -4.14 -0.42 1.41
CA ALA A 58 -4.89 0.78 1.75
C ALA A 58 -5.96 0.50 2.82
N ASP A 59 -6.71 -0.58 2.67
CA ASP A 59 -7.76 -0.99 3.61
C ASP A 59 -7.20 -1.28 5.00
N LYS A 60 -6.09 -2.04 5.06
CA LYS A 60 -5.41 -2.35 6.32
C LYS A 60 -4.82 -1.11 6.98
N LEU A 61 -4.23 -0.22 6.21
CA LEU A 61 -3.72 1.06 6.71
C LEU A 61 -4.83 1.99 7.19
N PHE A 62 -6.01 1.98 6.57
CA PHE A 62 -7.16 2.73 7.04
C PHE A 62 -7.64 2.19 8.40
N PHE A 63 -7.67 0.87 8.58
CA PHE A 63 -8.02 0.26 9.86
C PHE A 63 -7.04 0.66 10.98
N LEU A 64 -5.73 0.67 10.70
CA LEU A 64 -4.70 1.13 11.63
C LEU A 64 -4.83 2.62 12.03
N ALA A 65 -5.53 3.44 11.23
CA ALA A 65 -5.77 4.86 11.52
C ALA A 65 -6.82 5.09 12.62
N ASN A 66 -7.75 4.14 12.78
CA ASN A 66 -8.96 4.31 13.58
C ASN A 66 -8.86 3.76 15.01
N LYS A 67 -7.70 3.24 15.42
CA LYS A 67 -7.44 2.71 16.77
C LYS A 67 -6.31 3.52 17.43
N SER A 68 -6.44 3.88 18.71
CA SER A 68 -5.34 4.53 19.42
C SER A 68 -4.18 3.54 19.53
N GLN A 69 -2.96 4.02 19.22
CA GLN A 69 -1.72 3.22 19.29
C GLN A 69 -1.29 2.91 20.73
N GLU A 70 -1.97 3.46 21.73
CA GLU A 70 -1.59 3.42 23.15
C GLU A 70 -1.74 2.03 23.79
N GLN A 71 -2.38 1.08 23.10
CA GLN A 71 -2.28 -0.35 23.42
C GLN A 71 -1.97 -1.11 22.13
N VAL A 72 -0.71 -1.50 21.93
CA VAL A 72 -0.32 -2.40 20.83
C VAL A 72 -0.88 -3.79 21.13
N THR A 73 -2.15 -3.99 20.78
CA THR A 73 -2.83 -5.28 20.84
C THR A 73 -2.23 -6.24 19.83
N ASP A 74 -2.48 -7.54 20.01
CA ASP A 74 -2.03 -8.56 19.04
C ASP A 74 -2.61 -8.31 17.64
N GLU A 75 -3.79 -7.72 17.55
CA GLU A 75 -4.45 -7.28 16.30
C GLU A 75 -3.61 -6.22 15.56
N TYR A 76 -3.06 -5.24 16.27
CA TYR A 76 -2.18 -4.24 15.65
C TYR A 76 -0.92 -4.91 15.07
N ARG A 77 -0.27 -5.82 15.82
CA ARG A 77 0.94 -6.51 15.35
C ARG A 77 0.65 -7.37 14.13
N LEU A 78 -0.48 -8.08 14.12
CA LEU A 78 -0.90 -8.89 12.99
C LEU A 78 -1.09 -8.01 11.74
N LEU A 79 -1.82 -6.91 11.86
CA LEU A 79 -2.02 -5.98 10.75
C LEU A 79 -0.71 -5.36 10.24
N SER A 80 0.22 -5.02 11.12
CA SER A 80 1.54 -4.54 10.73
C SER A 80 2.32 -5.58 9.91
N VAL A 81 2.27 -6.86 10.30
CA VAL A 81 2.88 -7.97 9.55
C VAL A 81 2.23 -8.12 8.18
N GLU A 82 0.90 -8.11 8.11
CA GLU A 82 0.18 -8.23 6.84
C GLU A 82 0.48 -7.07 5.88
N VAL A 83 0.58 -5.84 6.37
CA VAL A 83 0.98 -4.67 5.56
C VAL A 83 2.41 -4.84 5.05
N LEU A 84 3.32 -5.41 5.86
CA LEU A 84 4.69 -5.71 5.44
C LEU A 84 4.72 -6.74 4.30
N GLU A 85 3.97 -7.81 4.42
CA GLU A 85 3.87 -8.85 3.38
C GLU A 85 3.31 -8.29 2.07
N LEU A 86 2.27 -7.45 2.15
CA LEU A 86 1.72 -6.76 0.98
C LEU A 86 2.70 -5.79 0.36
N THR A 87 3.43 -5.02 1.18
CA THR A 87 4.48 -4.11 0.71
C THR A 87 5.58 -4.88 -0.04
N GLN A 88 5.99 -6.04 0.47
CA GLN A 88 6.95 -6.91 -0.21
C GLN A 88 6.39 -7.50 -1.51
N ARG A 89 5.09 -7.84 -1.54
CA ARG A 89 4.42 -8.28 -2.77
C ARG A 89 4.42 -7.17 -3.83
N ILE A 90 4.08 -5.95 -3.45
CA ILE A 90 4.15 -4.76 -4.32
C ILE A 90 5.56 -4.59 -4.87
N ALA A 91 6.58 -4.61 -4.00
CA ALA A 91 7.98 -4.47 -4.42
C ALA A 91 8.37 -5.51 -5.47
N ARG A 92 8.04 -6.80 -5.24
CA ARG A 92 8.31 -7.88 -6.20
C ARG A 92 7.62 -7.66 -7.55
N ILE A 93 6.39 -7.15 -7.57
CA ILE A 93 5.67 -6.90 -8.82
C ILE A 93 6.31 -5.74 -9.58
N VAL A 94 6.64 -4.65 -8.88
CA VAL A 94 7.23 -3.45 -9.50
C VAL A 94 8.63 -3.71 -10.02
N ASP A 95 9.46 -4.49 -9.31
CA ASP A 95 10.82 -4.82 -9.76
C ASP A 95 10.85 -5.74 -11.01
N ILE A 96 9.71 -6.31 -11.41
CA ILE A 96 9.56 -7.15 -12.62
C ILE A 96 9.14 -6.32 -13.85
N VAL A 97 8.66 -5.08 -13.66
CA VAL A 97 8.14 -4.19 -14.71
C VAL A 97 9.20 -3.17 -15.12
#